data_AF-A0A9P6D2B3-F1
#
_entry.id   AF-A0A9P6D2B3-F1
#
_cell.length_a   1.000
_cell.length_b   1.000
_cell.length_c   1.000
_cell.angle_alpha   90.00
_cell.angle_beta   90.00
_cell.angle_gamma   90.00
#
_symmetry.space_group_name_H-M   'P 1'
#
loop_
_entity.id
_entity.type
_entity.pdbx_description
1 polymer ?
#
loop_
_entity_poly.entity_id
_entity_poly.type
_entity_poly.pdbx_seq_one_letter_code
_entity_poly.pdbx_strand_id
1 'polypeptide(L)'
;MVFQHISEDIKLRALYLLSIRYLTEDVCDILGVSDSSLQQWKANQEQHGSVIPPPGVNQGRPRTLNTDMTHSLITLLKDAPDMYLDEIQD
;
A
#
# COMPACT_ATOMS: atom_id res chain seq x y z
N MET A 1 -17.14 -0.10 8.86
CA MET A 1 -16.04 -1.05 9.16
C MET A 1 -14.76 -0.27 9.38
N VAL A 2 -13.92 -0.72 10.32
CA VAL A 2 -12.59 -0.12 10.58
C VAL A 2 -11.64 -0.52 9.44
N PHE A 3 -10.68 0.33 9.10
CA PHE A 3 -9.64 -0.02 8.13
C PHE A 3 -8.87 -1.24 8.62
N GLN A 4 -8.88 -2.32 7.83
CA GLN A 4 -8.11 -3.53 8.08
C GLN A 4 -7.20 -3.77 6.87
N HIS A 5 -5.92 -4.00 7.16
CA HIS A 5 -4.98 -4.37 6.12
C HIS A 5 -5.23 -5.82 5.71
N ILE A 6 -5.73 -6.01 4.49
CA ILE A 6 -5.97 -7.32 3.87
C ILE A 6 -4.85 -7.57 2.87
N SER A 7 -4.19 -8.73 2.98
CA SER A 7 -3.10 -9.12 2.08
C SER A 7 -3.59 -9.28 0.64
N GLU A 8 -2.68 -9.12 -0.32
CA GLU A 8 -2.97 -9.26 -1.75
C GLU A 8 -3.55 -10.65 -2.08
N ASP A 9 -2.98 -11.70 -1.49
CA ASP A 9 -3.40 -13.08 -1.71
C ASP A 9 -4.86 -13.32 -1.36
N ILE A 10 -5.35 -12.73 -0.25
CA ILE A 10 -6.75 -12.85 0.17
C ILE A 10 -7.67 -12.17 -0.86
N LYS A 11 -7.28 -10.99 -1.35
CA LYS A 11 -8.05 -10.26 -2.37
C LYS A 11 -8.15 -11.04 -3.67
N LEU A 12 -7.02 -11.59 -4.14
CA LEU A 12 -6.97 -12.43 -5.34
C LEU A 12 -7.79 -13.70 -5.16
N ARG A 13 -7.71 -14.35 -3.99
CA ARG A 13 -8.50 -15.53 -3.68
C ARG A 13 -10.00 -15.23 -3.67
N ALA A 14 -10.41 -14.08 -3.13
CA ALA A 14 -11.80 -13.64 -3.14
C ALA A 14 -12.33 -13.49 -4.57
N LEU A 15 -11.58 -12.81 -5.45
CA LEU A 15 -11.96 -12.66 -6.86
C LEU A 15 -11.98 -14.01 -7.59
N TYR A 16 -11.05 -14.91 -7.28
CA TYR A 16 -11.06 -16.27 -7.82
C TYR A 16 -12.33 -17.03 -7.43
N LEU A 17 -12.74 -17.00 -6.15
CA LEU A 17 -13.98 -17.67 -5.70
C LEU A 17 -15.22 -17.12 -6.43
N LEU A 18 -15.29 -15.81 -6.65
CA LEU A 18 -16.36 -15.21 -7.45
C LEU A 18 -16.33 -15.68 -8.91
N SER A 19 -15.15 -15.87 -9.49
CA SER A 19 -15.00 -16.35 -10.87
C SER A 19 -15.51 -17.78 -11.07
N ILE A 20 -15.37 -18.63 -10.04
CA ILE A 20 -15.91 -20.00 -10.03
C ILE A 20 -17.37 -20.06 -9.51
N ARG A 21 -18.08 -18.92 -9.53
CA ARG A 21 -19.53 -18.79 -9.25
C ARG A 21 -19.95 -19.01 -7.78
N TYR A 22 -19.06 -18.80 -6.81
CA TYR A 22 -19.51 -18.72 -5.42
C TYR A 22 -20.37 -17.46 -5.22
N LEU A 23 -21.34 -17.55 -4.30
CA LEU A 23 -22.17 -16.43 -3.91
C LEU A 23 -21.31 -15.39 -3.19
N THR A 24 -21.59 -14.12 -3.46
CA THR A 24 -20.87 -13.01 -2.84
C THR A 24 -21.02 -13.01 -1.32
N GLU A 25 -22.20 -13.38 -0.82
CA GLU A 25 -22.50 -13.53 0.61
C GLU A 25 -21.57 -14.57 1.27
N ASP A 26 -21.48 -15.78 0.69
CA ASP A 26 -20.59 -16.83 1.18
C ASP A 26 -19.12 -16.39 1.18
N VAL A 27 -18.67 -15.69 0.13
CA VAL A 27 -17.28 -15.21 0.04
C VAL A 27 -17.00 -14.15 1.11
N CYS A 28 -17.95 -13.24 1.36
CA CYS A 28 -17.85 -12.24 2.41
C CYS A 28 -17.75 -12.90 3.79
N ASP A 29 -18.59 -13.89 4.05
CA ASP A 29 -18.64 -14.60 5.33
C ASP A 29 -17.38 -15.44 5.58
N ILE A 30 -16.91 -16.18 4.57
CA ILE A 30 -15.73 -17.04 4.67
C ILE A 30 -14.45 -16.21 4.89
N LEU A 31 -14.30 -15.10 4.17
CA LEU A 31 -13.08 -14.29 4.21
C LEU A 31 -13.15 -13.16 5.24
N GLY A 32 -14.32 -12.91 5.83
CA GLY A 32 -14.54 -11.81 6.78
C GLY A 32 -14.42 -10.42 6.15
N VAL A 33 -14.85 -10.28 4.89
CA VAL A 33 -14.70 -9.05 4.09
C VAL A 33 -16.08 -8.53 3.68
N SER A 34 -16.16 -7.23 3.39
CA SER A 34 -17.44 -6.65 2.92
C SER A 34 -17.62 -6.79 1.42
N ASP A 35 -18.88 -6.83 0.97
CA ASP A 35 -19.22 -6.76 -0.46
C ASP A 35 -18.60 -5.51 -1.12
N SER A 36 -18.63 -4.36 -0.43
CA SER A 36 -18.01 -3.13 -0.94
C SER A 36 -16.50 -3.29 -1.22
N SER A 37 -15.79 -4.08 -0.42
CA SER A 37 -14.38 -4.39 -0.65
C SER A 37 -14.19 -5.28 -1.89
N LEU A 38 -15.07 -6.27 -2.08
CA LEU A 38 -15.03 -7.13 -3.27
C LEU A 38 -15.26 -6.32 -4.55
N GLN A 39 -16.25 -5.44 -4.55
CA GLN A 39 -16.53 -4.54 -5.68
C GLN A 39 -15.32 -3.64 -5.98
N GLN A 40 -14.68 -3.08 -4.95
CA GLN A 40 -13.50 -2.25 -5.11
C GLN A 40 -12.31 -3.03 -5.69
N TRP A 41 -12.05 -4.25 -5.21
CA TRP A 41 -10.95 -5.07 -5.74
C TRP A 41 -11.19 -5.50 -7.18
N LYS A 42 -12.45 -5.81 -7.52
CA LYS A 42 -12.83 -6.12 -8.90
C LYS A 42 -12.61 -4.92 -9.82
N ALA A 43 -13.05 -3.73 -9.41
CA ALA A 43 -12.84 -2.50 -10.16
C ALA A 43 -11.34 -2.20 -10.34
N ASN A 44 -10.53 -2.36 -9.28
CA ASN A 44 -9.08 -2.19 -9.37
C ASN A 44 -8.45 -3.19 -10.35
N GLN A 45 -8.85 -4.45 -10.29
CA GLN A 45 -8.35 -5.49 -11.19
C GLN A 45 -8.69 -5.19 -12.65
N GLU A 46 -9.91 -4.73 -12.93
CA GLU A 46 -10.36 -4.35 -14.27
C GLU A 46 -9.66 -3.08 -14.80
N GLN A 47 -9.44 -2.09 -13.94
CA GLN A 47 -8.86 -0.80 -14.33
C GLN A 47 -7.32 -0.82 -14.40
N HIS A 48 -6.67 -1.58 -13.51
CA HIS A 48 -5.22 -1.51 -13.29
C HIS A 48 -4.50 -2.84 -13.48
N GLY A 49 -5.21 -3.95 -13.64
CA GLY A 49 -4.61 -5.29 -13.72
C GLY A 49 -4.11 -5.83 -12.38
N SER A 50 -4.33 -5.11 -11.28
CA SER A 50 -3.99 -5.52 -9.92
C SER A 50 -5.12 -5.15 -8.95
N VAL A 51 -5.34 -5.98 -7.93
CA VAL A 51 -6.23 -5.69 -6.81
C VAL A 51 -5.70 -4.57 -5.91
N ILE A 52 -4.40 -4.27 -6.01
CA ILE A 52 -3.75 -3.14 -5.34
C ILE A 52 -3.82 -1.92 -6.28
N PRO A 53 -4.52 -0.84 -5.87
CA PRO A 53 -4.55 0.36 -6.68
C PRO A 53 -3.16 1.02 -6.71
N PRO A 54 -2.81 1.72 -7.79
CA PRO A 54 -1.60 2.54 -7.80
C PRO A 54 -1.67 3.62 -6.70
N PRO A 55 -0.52 4.11 -6.21
CA PRO A 55 -0.47 5.20 -5.24
C PRO A 55 -1.31 6.40 -5.72
N GLY A 56 -2.13 6.96 -4.82
CA GLY A 56 -2.98 8.09 -5.17
C GLY A 56 -2.17 9.32 -5.56
N VAL A 57 -2.74 10.23 -6.37
CA VAL A 57 -2.07 11.47 -6.83
C VAL A 57 -1.59 12.35 -5.66
N ASN A 58 -2.29 12.25 -4.51
CA ASN A 58 -1.95 12.98 -3.28
C ASN A 58 -0.87 12.27 -2.42
N GLN A 59 -0.46 11.06 -2.79
CA GLN A 59 0.57 10.30 -2.09
C GLN A 59 1.89 10.48 -2.84
N GLY A 60 2.80 11.24 -2.26
CA GLY A 60 4.18 11.33 -2.74
C GLY A 60 4.88 9.97 -2.67
N ARG A 61 6.01 9.84 -3.39
CA ARG A 61 6.85 8.64 -3.31
C ARG A 61 7.21 8.35 -1.84
N PRO A 62 7.12 7.08 -1.39
CA PRO A 62 7.57 6.69 -0.06
C PRO A 62 9.00 7.18 0.19
N ARG A 63 9.23 7.84 1.33
CA ARG A 63 10.56 8.33 1.70
C ARG A 63 11.32 7.22 2.40
N THR A 64 12.56 6.99 1.98
CA THR A 64 13.50 6.11 2.70
C THR A 64 13.92 6.75 4.04
N LEU A 65 14.01 8.08 4.07
CA LEU A 65 14.40 8.84 5.24
C LEU A 65 13.18 9.18 6.09
N ASN A 66 13.25 8.86 7.38
CA ASN A 66 12.29 9.36 8.36
C ASN A 66 12.56 10.86 8.66
N THR A 67 11.60 11.52 9.32
CA THR A 67 11.65 12.93 9.70
C THR A 67 12.89 13.27 10.52
N ASP A 68 13.25 12.43 11.49
CA ASP A 68 14.43 12.67 12.34
C ASP A 68 15.73 12.59 11.53
N MET A 69 15.85 11.59 10.66
CA MET A 69 17.00 11.44 9.76
C MET A 69 17.12 12.65 8.83
N THR A 70 15.99 13.16 8.31
CA THR A 70 16.00 14.35 7.46
C THR A 70 16.40 15.60 8.23
N HIS A 71 15.93 15.77 9.47
CA HIS A 71 16.34 16.89 10.31
C HIS A 71 17.84 16.84 10.61
N SER A 72 18.36 15.68 11.02
CA SER A 72 19.79 15.50 11.30
C SER A 72 20.66 15.81 10.09
N LEU A 73 20.28 15.33 8.90
CA LEU A 73 20.99 15.64 7.66
C LEU A 73 20.98 17.13 7.34
N ILE A 74 19.84 17.82 7.53
CA ILE A 74 19.74 19.27 7.29
C ILE A 74 20.61 20.05 8.28
N THR A 75 20.66 19.65 9.56
CA THR A 75 21.53 20.29 10.55
C THR A 75 23.01 20.09 10.18
N LEU A 76 23.40 18.86 9.87
CA LEU A 76 24.77 18.52 9.51
C LEU A 76 25.23 19.27 8.25
N LEU A 77 24.37 19.40 7.24
CA LEU A 77 24.68 20.15 6.01
C LEU A 77 24.83 21.66 6.25
N LYS A 78 24.19 22.21 7.31
CA LYS A 78 24.37 23.61 7.71
C LYS A 78 25.69 23.82 8.47
N ASP A 79 26.05 22.86 9.32
CA ASP A 79 27.23 22.96 10.18
C ASP A 79 28.53 22.63 9.42
N ALA A 80 28.47 21.74 8.44
CA ALA A 80 29.62 21.30 7.62
C ALA A 80 29.18 21.04 6.16
N PRO A 81 29.04 22.09 5.34
CA PRO A 81 28.54 21.98 3.96
C PRO A 81 29.49 21.26 2.99
N ASP A 82 30.76 21.15 3.37
CA ASP A 82 31.85 20.54 2.62
C ASP A 82 32.05 19.04 2.95
N MET A 83 31.25 18.48 3.85
CA MET A 83 31.27 17.05 4.20
C MET A 83 30.74 16.19 3.05
N TYR A 84 31.43 15.10 2.74
CA TYR A 84 31.03 14.16 1.70
C TYR A 84 29.92 13.21 2.18
N LEU A 85 29.10 12.71 1.25
CA LEU A 85 28.00 11.79 1.57
C LEU A 85 28.48 10.49 2.23
N ASP A 86 29.67 10.02 1.91
CA ASP A 86 30.25 8.79 2.46
C ASP A 86 30.62 8.97 3.93
N GLU A 87 31.05 10.18 4.33
CA GLU A 87 31.39 10.53 5.72
C GLU A 87 30.15 10.67 6.62
N ILE A 88 28.96 10.83 6.02
CA ILE A 88 27.68 10.93 6.72
C ILE A 88 27.09 9.54 7.03
N GLN A 89 27.57 8.49 6.36
CA GLN A 89 27.07 7.12 6.52
C GLN A 89 27.80 6.31 7.61
N ASP A 90 29.01 6.71 8.02
CA ASP A 90 29.80 6.13 9.12
C ASP A 90 29.32 6.62 10.50
#